data_AF-D8QMV1-F1
#
_entry.id   AF-D8QMV1-F1
#
_cell.length_a   1.000
_cell.length_b   1.000
_cell.length_c   1.000
_cell.angle_alpha   90.00
_cell.angle_beta   90.00
_cell.angle_gamma   90.00
#
_symmetry.space_group_name_H-M   'P 1'
#
loop_
_entity.id
_entity.type
_entity.pdbx_description
1 polymer ?
#
loop_
_entity_poly.entity_id
_entity_poly.type
_entity_poly.pdbx_seq_one_letter_code
_entity_poly.pdbx_strand_id
1 'polypeptide(L)'
;MADRPGSPDNSSDESGGGGNLSSLSPREQDRFLPIANVSRIMKRGLPGNAKISKDAKETVQECVSEFISFVTGEASDKCQREKRKTINGDDLLWAMSTLGFEDYVEPLRVYLHKYREQEGEKAMLAKAGEREAHADPAPLPRAMIMSGYGFHHR
;
A
#
# COMPACT_ATOMS: atom_id res chain seq x y z
N MET A 1 20.71 6.80 72.47
CA MET A 1 21.11 7.11 71.07
C MET A 1 20.81 5.87 70.24
N ALA A 2 19.99 6.05 69.21
CA ALA A 2 19.47 4.99 68.37
C ALA A 2 20.33 4.87 67.12
N ASP A 3 20.68 3.63 66.73
CA ASP A 3 21.18 3.36 65.38
C ASP A 3 20.25 2.37 64.68
N ARG A 4 19.85 2.79 63.47
CA ARG A 4 18.88 2.15 62.57
C ARG A 4 19.59 1.14 61.64
N PRO A 5 18.89 0.14 61.11
CA PRO A 5 19.41 -0.74 60.07
C PRO A 5 19.30 -0.05 58.69
N GLY A 6 20.40 -0.01 57.93
CA GLY A 6 20.42 0.41 56.53
C GLY A 6 20.33 -0.80 55.60
N SER A 7 19.37 -0.77 54.67
CA SER A 7 19.24 -1.69 53.53
C SER A 7 19.85 -1.06 52.25
N PRO A 8 19.70 -1.68 51.07
CA PRO A 8 20.72 -2.35 50.27
C PRO A 8 21.36 -1.46 49.19
N ASP A 9 22.58 -1.80 48.77
CA ASP A 9 23.23 -1.19 47.61
C ASP A 9 22.65 -1.78 46.31
N ASN A 10 22.11 -0.90 45.48
CA ASN A 10 21.36 -1.14 44.27
C ASN A 10 22.31 -1.16 43.06
N SER A 11 22.37 -2.32 42.42
CA SER A 11 22.92 -2.64 41.10
C SER A 11 22.97 -1.46 40.11
N SER A 12 24.17 -1.18 39.61
CA SER A 12 24.41 -0.32 38.44
C SER A 12 24.61 -1.20 37.20
N ASP A 13 23.50 -1.68 36.61
CA ASP A 13 23.50 -2.24 35.25
C ASP A 13 23.33 -1.08 34.25
N GLU A 14 24.44 -0.56 33.73
CA GLU A 14 24.48 0.36 32.59
C GLU A 14 24.24 -0.44 31.30
N SER A 15 22.97 -0.74 31.02
CA SER A 15 22.57 -1.24 29.69
C SER A 15 22.42 -0.07 28.73
N GLY A 16 23.50 0.23 28.02
CA GLY A 16 23.48 1.01 26.78
C GLY A 16 22.72 0.27 25.69
N GLY A 17 21.39 0.33 25.73
CA GLY A 17 20.47 -0.27 24.78
C GLY A 17 20.46 0.45 23.43
N GLY A 18 21.55 0.33 22.67
CA GLY A 18 21.51 0.52 21.23
C GLY A 18 20.75 -0.63 20.60
N GLY A 19 19.41 -0.55 20.63
CA GLY A 19 18.51 -1.57 20.08
C GLY A 19 18.85 -1.83 18.61
N ASN A 20 19.44 -2.97 18.33
CA ASN A 20 19.74 -3.41 16.98
C ASN A 20 18.40 -3.83 16.35
N LEU A 21 17.93 -3.11 15.33
CA LEU A 21 16.72 -3.43 14.54
C LEU A 21 16.73 -4.86 13.96
N SER A 22 17.89 -5.53 13.99
CA SER A 22 18.08 -6.93 13.64
C SER A 22 17.47 -7.93 14.64
N SER A 23 17.05 -7.51 15.84
CA SER A 23 16.35 -8.37 16.80
C SER A 23 14.83 -8.35 16.65
N LEU A 24 14.29 -7.60 15.68
CA LEU A 24 12.86 -7.58 15.42
C LEU A 24 12.39 -8.91 14.86
N SER A 25 11.22 -9.35 15.32
CA SER A 25 10.57 -10.52 14.77
C SER A 25 10.27 -10.30 13.27
N PRO A 26 10.24 -11.37 12.45
CA PRO A 26 9.89 -11.24 11.03
C PRO A 26 8.57 -10.47 10.78
N ARG A 27 7.63 -10.58 11.72
CA ARG A 27 6.32 -9.88 11.67
C ARG A 27 6.43 -8.37 11.87
N GLU A 28 7.44 -7.90 12.58
CA GLU A 28 7.68 -6.47 12.78
C GLU A 28 8.39 -5.87 11.57
N GLN A 29 9.25 -6.64 10.89
CA GLN A 29 9.89 -6.21 9.66
C GLN A 29 8.89 -6.01 8.50
N ASP A 30 7.81 -6.79 8.44
CA ASP A 30 6.74 -6.63 7.43
C ASP A 30 6.06 -5.26 7.46
N ARG A 31 6.15 -4.53 8.59
CA ARG A 31 5.53 -3.20 8.74
C ARG A 31 6.38 -2.08 8.15
N PHE A 32 7.65 -2.35 7.86
CA PHE A 32 8.59 -1.33 7.39
C PHE A 32 8.76 -1.36 5.88
N LEU A 33 8.82 -0.18 5.28
CA LEU A 33 9.24 -0.06 3.90
C LEU A 33 10.73 -0.39 3.77
N PRO A 34 11.20 -0.94 2.64
CA PRO A 34 12.62 -1.20 2.44
C PRO A 34 13.47 0.04 2.66
N ILE A 35 14.50 -0.06 3.52
CA ILE A 35 15.35 1.07 3.91
C ILE A 35 16.00 1.77 2.70
N ALA A 36 16.26 1.03 1.63
CA ALA A 36 16.79 1.56 0.38
C ALA A 36 15.82 2.55 -0.31
N ASN A 37 14.52 2.27 -0.27
CA ASN A 37 13.49 3.15 -0.83
C ASN A 37 13.35 4.43 0.00
N VAL A 38 13.34 4.29 1.33
CA VAL A 38 13.33 5.44 2.27
C VAL A 38 14.55 6.31 2.03
N SER A 39 15.75 5.73 2.04
CA SER A 39 17.00 6.47 1.83
C SER A 39 17.05 7.18 0.48
N ARG A 40 16.49 6.59 -0.59
CA ARG A 40 16.44 7.22 -1.92
C ARG A 40 15.56 8.46 -1.92
N ILE A 41 14.41 8.41 -1.24
CA ILE A 41 13.49 9.55 -1.15
C ILE A 41 14.11 10.66 -0.30
N MET A 42 14.65 10.34 0.88
CA MET A 42 15.31 11.32 1.73
C MET A 42 16.41 12.09 0.99
N LYS A 43 17.22 11.41 0.18
CA LYS A 43 18.28 12.05 -0.63
C LYS A 43 17.75 13.06 -1.65
N ARG A 44 16.52 12.94 -2.14
CA ARG A 44 15.96 13.89 -3.12
C ARG A 44 15.77 15.29 -2.53
N GLY A 45 15.61 15.39 -1.22
CA GLY A 45 15.53 16.67 -0.50
C GLY A 45 16.87 17.25 -0.07
N LEU A 46 18.00 16.61 -0.43
CA LEU A 46 19.34 16.99 0.03
C LEU A 46 20.27 17.33 -1.14
N PRO A 47 21.34 18.10 -0.91
CA PRO A 47 22.42 18.28 -1.88
C PRO A 47 23.04 16.93 -2.31
N GLY A 48 23.51 16.84 -3.56
CA GLY A 48 23.96 15.56 -4.15
C GLY A 48 25.13 14.87 -3.42
N ASN A 49 25.96 15.62 -2.70
CA ASN A 49 27.08 15.10 -1.91
C ASN A 49 26.72 14.81 -0.44
N ALA A 50 25.49 15.07 -0.02
CA ALA A 50 25.06 14.86 1.36
C ALA A 50 25.05 13.37 1.72
N LYS A 51 25.45 13.08 2.96
CA LYS A 51 25.40 11.74 3.57
C LYS A 51 24.27 11.72 4.60
N ILE A 52 23.59 10.59 4.69
CA ILE A 52 22.55 10.32 5.69
C ILE A 52 23.07 9.20 6.58
N SER A 53 23.09 9.42 7.89
CA SER A 53 23.51 8.41 8.87
C SER A 53 22.59 7.18 8.83
N LYS A 54 23.03 6.08 9.43
CA LYS A 54 22.21 4.87 9.57
C LYS A 54 20.97 5.19 10.41
N ASP A 55 21.19 5.75 11.59
CA ASP A 55 20.13 6.05 12.57
C ASP A 55 19.06 6.96 11.99
N ALA A 56 19.44 8.00 11.23
CA ALA A 56 18.45 8.89 10.60
C ALA A 56 17.56 8.15 9.56
N LYS A 57 18.09 7.14 8.86
CA LYS A 57 17.27 6.34 7.93
C LYS A 57 16.30 5.44 8.69
N GLU A 58 16.75 4.85 9.80
CA GLU A 58 15.93 3.98 10.66
C GLU A 58 14.82 4.78 11.34
N THR A 59 15.14 5.95 11.91
CA THR A 59 14.13 6.86 12.47
C THR A 59 13.08 7.26 11.44
N VAL A 60 13.49 7.65 10.23
CA VAL A 60 12.51 8.02 9.19
C VAL A 60 11.71 6.82 8.70
N GLN A 61 12.30 5.62 8.66
CA GLN A 61 11.58 4.39 8.34
C GLN A 61 10.46 4.12 9.36
N GLU A 62 10.76 4.26 10.65
CA GLU A 62 9.77 4.15 11.73
C GLU A 62 8.68 5.22 11.60
N CYS A 63 9.07 6.50 11.42
CA CYS A 63 8.12 7.60 11.24
C CYS A 63 7.18 7.41 10.05
N VAL A 64 7.68 6.86 8.93
CA VAL A 64 6.84 6.63 7.74
C VAL A 64 5.82 5.52 7.98
N SER A 65 6.20 4.46 8.70
CA SER A 65 5.25 3.39 9.06
C SER A 65 4.17 3.91 10.03
N GLU A 66 4.55 4.77 10.97
CA GLU A 66 3.59 5.44 11.84
C GLU A 66 2.70 6.41 11.05
N PHE A 67 3.26 7.18 10.12
CA PHE A 67 2.49 8.09 9.26
C PHE A 67 1.42 7.35 8.45
N ILE A 68 1.76 6.19 7.86
CA ILE A 68 0.78 5.35 7.15
C ILE A 68 -0.34 4.94 8.12
N SER A 69 0.01 4.47 9.31
CA SER A 69 -0.95 4.03 10.33
C SER A 69 -1.84 5.19 10.81
N PHE A 70 -1.27 6.38 10.99
CA PHE A 70 -1.96 7.58 11.43
C PHE A 70 -2.99 8.07 10.40
N VAL A 71 -2.56 8.25 9.15
CA VAL A 71 -3.45 8.71 8.07
C VAL A 71 -4.56 7.69 7.79
N THR A 72 -4.20 6.40 7.75
CA THR A 72 -5.19 5.34 7.51
C THR A 72 -6.17 5.17 8.67
N GLY A 73 -5.73 5.42 9.91
CA GLY A 73 -6.60 5.47 11.09
C GLY A 73 -7.66 6.56 10.97
N GLU A 74 -7.25 7.79 10.69
CA GLU A 74 -8.17 8.93 10.54
C GLU A 74 -9.18 8.71 9.39
N ALA A 75 -8.71 8.18 8.26
CA ALA A 75 -9.58 7.83 7.13
C ALA A 75 -10.55 6.67 7.46
N SER A 76 -10.08 5.68 8.22
CA SER A 76 -10.91 4.58 8.72
C SER A 76 -12.02 5.10 9.61
N ASP A 77 -11.72 6.02 10.53
CA ASP A 77 -12.71 6.59 11.46
C ASP A 77 -13.80 7.35 10.71
N LYS A 78 -13.45 8.14 9.69
CA LYS A 78 -14.44 8.75 8.79
C LYS A 78 -15.29 7.71 8.07
N CYS A 79 -14.66 6.70 7.45
CA CYS A 79 -15.35 5.64 6.74
C CYS A 79 -16.37 4.92 7.65
N GLN A 80 -15.98 4.59 8.87
CA GLN A 80 -16.83 3.92 9.85
C GLN A 80 -17.97 4.82 10.33
N ARG A 81 -17.72 6.11 10.58
CA ARG A 81 -18.74 7.10 10.93
C ARG A 81 -19.81 7.24 9.84
N GLU A 82 -19.42 7.07 8.58
CA GLU A 82 -20.33 7.01 7.42
C GLU A 82 -20.96 5.62 7.20
N LYS A 83 -20.79 4.67 8.14
CA LYS A 83 -21.30 3.29 8.07
C LYS A 83 -20.81 2.49 6.87
N ARG A 84 -19.64 2.84 6.33
CA ARG A 84 -18.96 2.11 5.26
C ARG A 84 -17.93 1.15 5.83
N LYS A 85 -17.72 0.02 5.16
CA LYS A 85 -16.70 -1.00 5.51
C LYS A 85 -15.43 -0.92 4.68
N THR A 86 -15.43 -0.09 3.64
CA THR A 86 -14.34 0.01 2.67
C THR A 86 -13.92 1.48 2.58
N ILE A 87 -12.66 1.72 2.95
CA ILE A 87 -12.00 3.01 2.81
C ILE A 87 -11.78 3.27 1.32
N ASN A 88 -12.08 4.47 0.86
CA ASN A 88 -11.85 4.89 -0.52
C ASN A 88 -10.83 6.05 -0.60
N GLY A 89 -10.48 6.47 -1.81
CA GLY A 89 -9.53 7.58 -2.01
C GLY A 89 -10.01 8.93 -1.46
N ASP A 90 -11.32 9.17 -1.43
CA ASP A 90 -11.90 10.41 -0.92
C ASP A 90 -11.83 10.49 0.61
N ASP A 91 -11.77 9.35 1.31
CA ASP A 91 -11.48 9.29 2.74
C ASP A 91 -10.05 9.70 3.05
N LEU A 92 -9.09 9.25 2.22
CA LEU A 92 -7.69 9.66 2.37
C LEU A 92 -7.50 11.16 2.11
N LEU A 93 -8.16 11.71 1.08
CA LEU A 93 -8.10 13.15 0.81
C LEU A 93 -8.66 13.98 1.97
N TRP A 94 -9.76 13.52 2.57
CA TRP A 94 -10.32 14.16 3.75
C TRP A 94 -9.36 14.07 4.94
N ALA A 95 -8.81 12.89 5.22
CA ALA A 95 -7.86 12.68 6.32
C ALA A 95 -6.63 13.58 6.17
N MET A 96 -6.05 13.69 4.97
CA MET A 96 -4.92 14.59 4.72
C MET A 96 -5.25 16.05 5.06
N SER A 97 -6.46 16.53 4.72
CA SER A 97 -6.89 17.89 5.10
C SER A 97 -7.07 18.03 6.61
N THR A 98 -7.77 17.08 7.26
CA THR A 98 -8.04 17.12 8.70
C THR A 98 -6.77 17.09 9.55
N LEU A 99 -5.76 16.33 9.09
CA LEU A 99 -4.48 16.17 9.79
C LEU A 99 -3.49 17.31 9.52
N GLY A 100 -3.87 18.32 8.72
CA GLY A 100 -3.04 19.49 8.43
C GLY A 100 -2.03 19.29 7.29
N PHE A 101 -2.19 18.26 6.46
CA PHE A 101 -1.37 17.98 5.27
C PHE A 101 -2.01 18.55 3.99
N GLU A 102 -2.55 19.77 4.08
CA GLU A 102 -3.37 20.40 3.03
C GLU A 102 -2.62 20.57 1.70
N ASP A 103 -1.31 20.85 1.76
CA ASP A 103 -0.43 20.98 0.59
C ASP A 103 -0.37 19.71 -0.27
N TYR A 104 -0.70 18.54 0.30
CA TYR A 104 -0.72 17.26 -0.41
C TYR A 104 -2.08 16.96 -1.05
N VAL A 105 -3.15 17.65 -0.67
CA VAL A 105 -4.53 17.31 -1.08
C VAL A 105 -4.71 17.50 -2.60
N GLU A 106 -4.28 18.63 -3.15
CA GLU A 106 -4.45 18.91 -4.58
C GLU A 106 -3.64 17.94 -5.47
N PRO A 107 -2.33 17.71 -5.22
CA PRO A 107 -1.57 16.69 -5.95
C PRO A 107 -2.20 15.29 -5.88
N LEU A 108 -2.69 14.89 -4.71
CA LEU A 108 -3.32 13.58 -4.50
C LEU A 108 -4.66 13.48 -5.22
N ARG A 109 -5.45 14.56 -5.29
CA ARG A 109 -6.72 14.59 -6.03
C ARG A 109 -6.49 14.39 -7.53
N VAL A 110 -5.49 15.08 -8.09
CA VAL A 110 -5.10 14.91 -9.50
C VAL A 110 -4.64 13.47 -9.75
N TYR A 111 -3.85 12.90 -8.83
CA TYR A 111 -3.42 11.51 -8.92
C TYR A 111 -4.60 10.53 -8.89
N LEU A 112 -5.54 10.70 -7.95
CA LEU A 112 -6.73 9.86 -7.81
C LEU A 112 -7.61 9.90 -9.07
N HIS A 113 -7.76 11.08 -9.68
CA HIS A 113 -8.48 11.23 -10.93
C HIS A 113 -7.84 10.41 -12.06
N LYS A 114 -6.53 10.60 -12.29
CA LYS A 114 -5.77 9.86 -13.31
C LYS A 114 -5.78 8.35 -13.07
N TYR A 115 -5.72 7.92 -11.82
CA TYR A 115 -5.80 6.50 -11.46
C TYR A 115 -7.16 5.91 -11.86
N ARG A 116 -8.27 6.62 -11.61
CA ARG A 116 -9.61 6.19 -11.98
C ARG A 116 -9.79 6.11 -13.50
N GLU A 117 -9.22 7.04 -14.26
CA GLU A 117 -9.23 6.99 -15.74
C GLU A 117 -8.53 5.73 -16.26
N GLN A 118 -7.31 5.46 -15.78
CA GLN A 118 -6.52 4.30 -16.20
C GLN A 118 -7.17 2.96 -15.82
N GLU A 119 -7.74 2.86 -14.61
CA GLU A 119 -8.47 1.65 -14.20
C GLU A 119 -9.78 1.47 -14.99
N GLY A 120 -10.46 2.57 -15.33
CA GLY A 120 -11.63 2.55 -16.20
C GLY A 120 -11.31 2.07 -17.62
N GLU A 121 -10.20 2.52 -18.19
CA GLU A 121 -9.70 2.08 -19.51
C GLU A 121 -9.36 0.58 -19.51
N LYS A 122 -8.65 0.09 -18.49
CA LYS A 122 -8.37 -1.36 -18.35
C LYS A 122 -9.64 -2.19 -18.24
N ALA A 123 -10.63 -1.72 -17.48
CA ALA A 123 -11.91 -2.39 -17.35
C ALA A 123 -12.70 -2.41 -18.67
N MET A 124 -12.59 -1.36 -19.49
CA MET A 124 -13.18 -1.32 -20.84
C MET A 124 -12.47 -2.27 -21.81
N LEU A 125 -11.14 -2.32 -21.79
CA LEU A 125 -10.33 -3.23 -22.63
C LEU A 125 -10.59 -4.70 -22.28
N ALA A 126 -10.71 -5.04 -20.99
CA ALA A 126 -11.07 -6.38 -20.54
C ALA A 126 -12.46 -6.80 -21.05
N LYS A 127 -13.45 -5.89 -20.98
CA LYS A 127 -14.80 -6.14 -21.50
C LYS A 127 -14.87 -6.21 -23.03
N ALA A 128 -13.96 -5.55 -23.74
CA ALA A 128 -13.89 -5.63 -25.20
C ALA A 128 -13.34 -7.00 -25.66
N GLY A 129 -12.31 -7.52 -24.96
CA GLY A 129 -11.78 -8.87 -25.23
C GLY A 129 -12.79 -9.99 -24.97
N GLU A 130 -13.66 -9.83 -23.97
CA GLU A 130 -14.75 -10.77 -23.71
C GLU A 130 -15.85 -10.74 -24.79
N ARG A 131 -16.09 -9.58 -25.42
CA ARG A 131 -17.09 -9.43 -26.50
C ARG A 131 -16.63 -10.03 -27.82
N GLU A 132 -15.33 -10.00 -28.13
CA GLU A 132 -14.77 -10.69 -29.30
C GLU A 132 -14.78 -12.21 -29.14
N ALA A 133 -14.57 -12.73 -27.94
CA ALA A 133 -14.60 -14.17 -27.67
C ALA A 133 -16.02 -14.79 -27.71
N HIS A 134 -17.07 -13.97 -27.72
CA HIS A 134 -18.46 -14.41 -27.80
C HIS A 134 -19.17 -13.96 -29.09
N ALA A 135 -18.41 -13.55 -30.11
CA ALA A 135 -18.95 -13.38 -31.45
C ALA A 135 -19.31 -14.76 -32.02
N ASP A 136 -20.61 -15.02 -32.19
CA ASP A 136 -21.16 -16.24 -32.78
C ASP A 136 -20.51 -16.46 -34.17
N PRO A 137 -19.92 -17.63 -34.47
CA PRO A 137 -19.34 -17.88 -35.78
C PRO A 137 -20.42 -17.64 -36.85
N ALA A 138 -20.08 -16.82 -37.83
CA ALA A 138 -20.98 -16.49 -38.94
C ALA A 138 -21.62 -17.76 -39.50
N PRO A 139 -22.95 -17.77 -39.74
CA PRO A 139 -23.64 -18.98 -40.18
C PRO A 139 -23.00 -19.51 -41.44
N LEU A 140 -22.58 -20.78 -41.41
CA LEU A 140 -21.96 -21.46 -42.54
C LEU A 140 -22.89 -21.33 -43.76
N PRO A 141 -22.35 -20.97 -44.95
CA PRO A 141 -23.16 -20.85 -46.15
C PRO A 141 -23.86 -22.19 -46.44
N ARG A 142 -25.14 -22.11 -46.79
CA ARG A 142 -26.06 -23.24 -47.05
C ARG A 142 -25.57 -24.31 -48.05
N ALA A 143 -24.41 -24.11 -48.69
CA ALA A 143 -23.83 -25.04 -49.64
C ALA A 143 -23.22 -26.31 -49.00
N MET A 144 -23.01 -26.36 -47.67
CA MET A 144 -22.35 -27.50 -47.03
C MET A 144 -23.29 -28.61 -46.51
N ILE A 145 -24.62 -28.43 -46.55
CA ILE A 145 -25.60 -29.37 -45.92
C ILE A 145 -26.16 -30.43 -46.88
N MET A 146 -25.77 -30.44 -48.16
CA MET A 146 -26.24 -31.48 -49.11
C MET A 146 -25.09 -32.18 -49.82
N SER A 147 -24.44 -33.10 -49.10
CA SER A 147 -23.85 -34.29 -49.71
C SER A 147 -24.22 -35.50 -48.86
N GLY A 148 -25.52 -35.81 -48.83
CA GLY A 148 -26.05 -37.02 -48.22
C GLY A 148 -26.02 -38.21 -49.20
N TYR A 149 -25.84 -39.39 -48.60
CA TYR A 149 -26.41 -40.69 -48.97
C TYR A 149 -26.01 -41.36 -50.30
N GLY A 150 -25.17 -42.40 -50.19
CA GLY A 150 -25.06 -43.50 -51.13
C GLY A 150 -25.41 -44.83 -50.46
N PHE A 151 -26.64 -45.29 -50.70
CA PHE A 151 -27.16 -46.66 -50.51
C PHE A 151 -26.17 -47.68 -51.12
N HIS A 152 -25.92 -48.84 -50.49
CA HIS A 152 -25.67 -50.11 -51.22
C HIS A 152 -25.99 -51.33 -50.33
N HIS A 153 -27.04 -52.05 -50.73
CA HIS A 153 -27.26 -53.46 -50.43
C HIS A 153 -26.14 -54.30 -51.06
N ARG A 154 -25.55 -55.21 -50.29
CA ARG A 154 -25.70 -56.67 -50.47
C ARG A 154 -25.18 -57.41 -49.23
#